data_AF-A0AAP0X421-F1
#
_entry.id   AF-A0AAP0X421-F1
#
_cell.length_a   1.000
_cell.length_b   1.000
_cell.length_c   1.000
_cell.angle_alpha   90.00
_cell.angle_beta   90.00
_cell.angle_gamma   90.00
#
_symmetry.space_group_name_H-M   'P 1'
#
loop_
_entity.id
_entity.type
_entity.pdbx_description
1 polymer ?
#
loop_
_entity_poly.entity_id
_entity_poly.type
_entity_poly.pdbx_seq_one_letter_code
_entity_poly.pdbx_strand_id
1 'polypeptide(L)'
;MEFDLQLQTEECLRSGVSKEVIDRLPWKGGTEGNPDYECLRSELRKMAPPNGRAVLLFRARCGCPVAKLEGWGPKRGRRHKKGLPSLALNGGDHR
;
A
#
# COMPACT_ATOMS: atom_id res chain seq x y z
N MET A 1 -20.15 15.19 5.81
CA MET A 1 -19.24 14.82 4.71
C MET A 1 -19.07 13.32 4.79
N GLU A 2 -19.18 12.62 3.68
CA GLU A 2 -19.06 11.16 3.66
C GLU A 2 -17.65 10.77 3.24
N PHE A 3 -17.21 9.62 3.73
CA PHE A 3 -15.95 9.02 3.33
C PHE A 3 -16.12 7.50 3.15
N ASP A 4 -15.41 6.96 2.16
CA ASP A 4 -15.23 5.53 1.99
C ASP A 4 -13.80 5.15 2.41
N LEU A 5 -13.65 3.97 3.01
CA LEU A 5 -12.35 3.32 3.18
C LEU A 5 -12.23 2.19 2.16
N GLN A 6 -11.25 2.28 1.26
CA GLN A 6 -11.02 1.29 0.21
C GLN A 6 -9.66 0.61 0.40
N LEU A 7 -9.64 -0.73 0.41
CA LEU A 7 -8.42 -1.53 0.36
C LEU A 7 -8.17 -1.98 -1.07
N GLN A 8 -7.13 -1.44 -1.69
CA GLN A 8 -6.77 -1.76 -3.06
C GLN A 8 -5.61 -2.76 -3.04
N THR A 9 -5.88 -3.99 -3.44
CA THR A 9 -4.86 -5.02 -3.58
C THR A 9 -3.97 -4.77 -4.79
N GLU A 10 -2.83 -5.44 -4.84
CA GLU A 10 -1.92 -5.39 -5.98
C GLU A 10 -2.62 -5.73 -7.31
N GLU A 11 -3.59 -6.65 -7.29
CA GLU A 11 -4.40 -7.00 -8.46
C GLU A 11 -5.30 -5.85 -8.89
N CYS A 12 -6.07 -5.26 -7.96
CA CYS A 12 -6.94 -4.12 -8.25
C CYS A 12 -6.17 -2.93 -8.83
N LEU A 13 -4.91 -2.74 -8.39
CA LEU A 13 -4.05 -1.66 -8.88
C LEU A 13 -3.51 -1.89 -10.30
N ARG A 14 -3.57 -3.12 -10.83
CA ARG A 14 -3.20 -3.46 -12.21
C ARG A 14 -4.34 -3.26 -13.20
N SER A 15 -5.60 -3.38 -12.76
CA SER A 15 -6.80 -3.34 -13.62
C SER A 15 -7.26 -1.93 -14.01
N GLY A 16 -6.57 -0.88 -13.57
CA GLY A 16 -6.52 0.45 -14.21
C GLY A 16 -7.69 1.42 -13.97
N VAL A 17 -8.93 1.04 -14.26
CA VAL A 17 -9.99 2.03 -14.53
C VAL A 17 -10.39 2.88 -13.30
N SER A 18 -10.58 2.26 -12.13
CA SER A 18 -10.95 2.98 -10.90
C SER A 18 -9.74 3.67 -10.25
N LYS A 19 -8.53 3.18 -10.52
CA LYS A 19 -7.29 3.72 -9.98
C LYS A 19 -6.98 5.09 -10.56
N GLU A 20 -7.16 5.28 -11.87
CA GLU A 20 -6.83 6.53 -12.56
C GLU A 20 -7.62 7.74 -12.05
N VAL A 21 -8.92 7.54 -11.78
CA VAL A 21 -9.77 8.60 -11.22
C VAL A 21 -9.31 8.97 -9.82
N ILE A 22 -9.06 7.97 -8.97
CA ILE A 22 -8.64 8.17 -7.58
C ILE A 22 -7.25 8.81 -7.53
N ASP A 23 -6.33 8.41 -8.40
CA ASP A 23 -4.94 8.90 -8.41
C ASP A 23 -4.82 10.39 -8.72
N ARG A 24 -5.78 10.93 -9.46
CA ARG A 24 -5.84 12.36 -9.83
C ARG A 24 -6.49 13.24 -8.75
N LEU A 25 -7.10 12.65 -7.72
CA LEU A 25 -7.76 13.43 -6.68
C LEU A 25 -6.74 14.12 -5.77
N PRO A 26 -7.04 15.36 -5.33
CA PRO A 26 -6.19 16.07 -4.39
C PRO A 26 -6.23 15.44 -3.00
N TRP A 27 -5.26 15.80 -2.15
CA TRP A 27 -5.25 15.42 -0.74
C TRP A 27 -6.28 16.22 0.08
N LYS A 28 -7.00 15.55 1.00
CA LYS A 28 -8.01 16.15 1.90
C LYS A 28 -7.59 16.30 3.36
N GLY A 29 -6.50 16.99 3.66
CA GLY A 29 -6.22 17.28 5.07
C GLY A 29 -5.31 18.47 5.32
N GLY A 30 -5.52 19.53 4.56
CA GLY A 30 -4.76 20.76 4.73
C GLY A 30 -3.29 20.59 4.37
N THR A 31 -2.54 21.66 4.53
CA THR A 31 -1.09 21.71 4.32
C THR A 31 -0.40 20.63 5.15
N GLU A 32 0.81 20.22 4.74
CA GLU A 32 1.65 19.20 5.41
C GLU A 32 1.92 19.45 6.91
N GLY A 33 1.49 20.59 7.46
CA GLY A 33 1.58 20.94 8.87
C GLY A 33 0.42 20.49 9.77
N ASN A 34 -0.58 19.75 9.26
CA ASN A 34 -1.62 19.19 10.11
C ASN A 34 -1.11 17.94 10.85
N PRO A 35 -1.02 17.94 12.20
CA PRO A 35 -0.50 16.79 12.96
C PRO A 35 -1.32 15.51 12.77
N ASP A 36 -2.61 15.64 12.45
CA ASP A 36 -3.48 14.47 12.21
C ASP A 36 -3.12 13.74 10.90
N TYR A 37 -2.40 14.40 9.98
CA TYR A 37 -2.01 13.82 8.69
C TYR A 37 -1.15 12.57 8.88
N GLU A 38 -0.05 12.68 9.64
CA GLU A 38 0.86 11.56 9.81
C GLU A 38 0.23 10.45 10.66
N CYS A 39 -0.64 10.80 11.61
CA CYS A 39 -1.44 9.83 12.36
C CYS A 39 -2.35 9.01 11.42
N LEU A 40 -3.20 9.68 10.64
CA LEU A 40 -4.12 9.03 9.70
C LEU A 40 -3.37 8.23 8.63
N ARG A 41 -2.26 8.76 8.12
CA ARG A 41 -1.43 8.08 7.13
C ARG A 41 -0.80 6.81 7.73
N SER A 42 -0.39 6.84 8.99
CA SER A 42 0.11 5.67 9.72
C SER A 42 -0.97 4.60 9.87
N GLU A 43 -2.18 4.99 10.27
CA GLU A 43 -3.32 4.06 10.39
C GLU A 43 -3.67 3.41 9.04
N LEU A 44 -3.68 4.18 7.95
CA LEU A 44 -3.88 3.62 6.61
C LEU A 44 -2.79 2.63 6.20
N ARG A 45 -1.52 2.90 6.52
CA ARG A 45 -0.41 1.96 6.26
C ARG A 45 -0.58 0.64 7.01
N LYS A 46 -1.12 0.68 8.24
CA LYS A 46 -1.40 -0.53 9.04
C LYS A 46 -2.52 -1.39 8.43
N MET A 47 -3.52 -0.76 7.83
CA MET A 47 -4.65 -1.44 7.17
C MET A 47 -4.34 -1.90 5.75
N ALA A 48 -3.36 -1.29 5.09
CA ALA A 48 -3.07 -1.54 3.69
C ALA A 48 -2.58 -2.98 3.45
N PRO A 49 -3.12 -3.68 2.42
CA PRO A 49 -2.66 -5.01 2.08
C PRO A 49 -1.22 -4.98 1.52
N PRO A 50 -0.47 -6.10 1.60
CA PRO A 50 0.88 -6.17 1.03
C PRO A 50 0.90 -5.84 -0.46
N ASN A 51 1.88 -5.02 -0.90
CA ASN A 51 1.98 -4.43 -2.25
C ASN A 51 0.74 -3.64 -2.73
N GLY A 52 -0.23 -3.40 -1.86
CA GLY A 52 -1.40 -2.59 -2.14
C GLY A 52 -1.41 -1.29 -1.35
N ARG A 53 -2.58 -0.68 -1.24
CA ARG A 53 -2.79 0.55 -0.46
C ARG A 53 -4.17 0.58 0.18
N ALA A 54 -4.29 1.30 1.29
CA ALA A 54 -5.56 1.75 1.82
C ALA A 54 -5.79 3.21 1.40
N VAL A 55 -6.99 3.52 0.92
CA VAL A 55 -7.38 4.86 0.47
C VAL A 55 -8.60 5.31 1.25
N LEU A 56 -8.49 6.45 1.93
CA LEU A 56 -9.63 7.16 2.49
C LEU A 56 -10.13 8.14 1.43
N LEU A 57 -11.29 7.86 0.84
CA LEU A 57 -11.87 8.62 -0.26
C LEU A 57 -12.97 9.54 0.28
N PHE A 58 -12.83 10.83 0.07
CA PHE A 58 -13.82 11.80 0.54
C PHE A 58 -14.79 12.17 -0.57
N ARG A 59 -16.08 12.14 -0.26
CA ARG A 59 -17.14 12.48 -1.21
C ARG A 59 -17.87 13.76 -0.83
N ALA A 60 -18.23 14.52 -1.85
CA ALA A 60 -19.21 15.58 -1.72
C ALA A 60 -20.61 14.99 -1.47
N ARG A 61 -21.58 15.84 -1.09
CA ARG A 61 -22.98 15.40 -0.89
C ARG A 61 -23.63 14.83 -2.16
N CYS A 62 -23.14 15.20 -3.34
CA CYS A 62 -23.56 14.61 -4.62
C CYS A 62 -22.93 13.23 -4.91
N GLY A 63 -22.11 12.69 -4.01
CA GLY A 63 -21.41 11.41 -4.18
C GLY A 63 -20.12 11.49 -5.00
N CYS A 64 -19.82 12.63 -5.64
CA CYS A 64 -18.58 12.81 -6.39
C CYS A 64 -17.36 12.72 -5.46
N PRO A 65 -16.31 11.97 -5.84
CA PRO A 65 -15.06 11.97 -5.10
C PRO A 65 -14.38 13.32 -5.26
N VAL A 66 -13.98 13.95 -4.15
CA VAL A 66 -13.41 15.30 -4.17
C VAL A 66 -11.96 15.33 -3.75
N ALA A 67 -11.52 14.34 -2.95
CA ALA A 67 -10.17 14.26 -2.44
C ALA A 67 -9.90 12.88 -1.82
N LYS A 68 -8.63 12.54 -1.58
CA LYS A 68 -8.20 11.24 -1.03
C LYS A 68 -7.05 11.36 -0.03
N LEU A 69 -6.89 10.38 0.86
CA LEU A 69 -5.62 10.07 1.56
C LEU A 69 -5.20 8.64 1.25
N GLU A 70 -3.91 8.38 1.13
CA GLU A 70 -3.43 7.01 0.91
C GLU A 70 -2.28 6.60 1.83
N GLY A 71 -2.34 5.35 2.28
CA GLY A 71 -1.27 4.63 2.96
C GLY A 71 -0.89 3.40 2.16
N TRP A 72 0.39 3.30 1.76
CA TRP A 72 0.92 2.13 1.05
C TRP A 72 1.26 1.02 2.04
N GLY A 73 0.86 -0.20 1.70
CA GLY A 73 1.17 -1.38 2.49
C GLY A 73 2.63 -1.79 2.36
N PRO A 74 3.08 -2.73 3.20
CA PRO A 74 4.44 -3.23 3.13
C PRO A 74 4.71 -3.86 1.76
N LYS A 75 5.85 -3.52 1.15
CA LYS A 75 6.32 -4.23 -0.05
C LYS A 75 6.67 -5.67 0.35
N ARG A 76 6.02 -6.66 -0.25
CA ARG A 76 6.49 -8.05 -0.14
C ARG A 76 7.87 -8.10 -0.78
N GLY A 77 8.89 -8.36 0.02
CA GLY A 77 10.22 -8.67 -0.49
C GLY A 77 10.08 -9.77 -1.54
N ARG A 78 10.72 -9.57 -2.71
CA ARG A 78 10.88 -10.63 -3.69
C ARG A 78 11.52 -11.78 -2.93
N ARG A 79 10.79 -12.88 -2.68
CA ARG A 79 11.41 -14.10 -2.15
C ARG A 79 12.50 -14.45 -3.16
N HIS A 80 13.76 -14.17 -2.82
CA HIS A 80 14.85 -14.82 -3.52
C HIS A 80 14.57 -16.31 -3.35
N LYS A 81 14.27 -16.98 -4.45
CA LYS A 81 14.21 -18.43 -4.52
C LYS A 81 15.62 -18.87 -4.13
N LYS A 82 15.86 -19.11 -2.84
CA LYS A 82 17.09 -19.77 -2.38
C LYS A 82 17.00 -21.16 -2.98
N GLY A 83 17.57 -21.34 -4.16
CA GLY A 83 17.86 -22.65 -4.69
C GLY A 83 18.82 -23.30 -3.72
N LEU A 84 18.33 -24.25 -2.93
CA LEU A 84 19.13 -25.38 -2.52
C LEU A 84 18.92 -26.46 -3.61
N PRO A 85 19.88 -27.35 -3.90
CA PRO A 85 20.96 -27.80 -3.00
C PRO A 85 22.35 -27.86 -3.66
N SER A 86 23.42 -27.86 -2.86
CA SER A 86 24.63 -28.60 -3.25
C SER A 86 25.20 -29.28 -2.01
N LEU A 87 24.98 -30.59 -1.96
CA LEU A 87 25.77 -31.53 -1.19
C LEU A 87 27.22 -31.38 -1.65
N ALA A 88 28.08 -30.82 -0.79
CA ALA A 88 29.51 -31.03 -0.89
C ALA A 88 29.94 -31.71 0.41
N LEU A 89 29.96 -33.04 0.34
CA LEU A 89 30.72 -33.89 1.23
C LEU A 89 32.15 -33.36 1.26
N ASN A 90 32.66 -33.00 2.44
CA ASN A 90 34.11 -32.96 2.64
C ASN A 90 34.39 -33.87 3.83
N GLY A 91 34.79 -35.10 3.50
CA GLY A 91 35.33 -36.07 4.44
C GLY A 91 36.85 -36.02 4.44
N GLY A 92 37.44 -36.30 5.61
CA GLY A 92 38.84 -36.69 5.82
C GLY A 92 39.88 -35.58 5.62
N ASP A 93 41.10 -35.63 6.16
CA ASP A 93 41.79 -36.54 7.06
C ASP A 93 43.16 -35.87 7.37
N HIS A 94 43.58 -35.84 8.63
CA HIS A 94 44.95 -35.95 9.16
C HIS A 94 46.09 -35.05 8.62
N ARG A 95 46.62 -34.18 9.50
CA ARG A 95 48.04 -34.17 9.93
C ARG A 95 48.27 -33.31 11.16
#